data_AF-A0A1D2M6Y3-F1
#
_entry.id   AF-A0A1D2M6Y3-F1
#
_cell.length_a   1.000
_cell.length_b   1.000
_cell.length_c   1.000
_cell.angle_alpha   90.00
_cell.angle_beta   90.00
_cell.angle_gamma   90.00
#
_symmetry.space_group_name_H-M   'P 1'
#
loop_
_entity.id
_entity.type
_entity.pdbx_description
1 polymer ?
#
loop_
_entity_poly.entity_id
_entity_poly.type
_entity_poly.pdbx_seq_one_letter_code
_entity_poly.pdbx_strand_id
1 'polypeptide(L)' 'MTGRGKGGKGLGKGGAKRHRKVKLGVLKVFLENVIRDAVTYTEHAKRKTVTAMDVVYALKRQGRTLYGFGG' A
#
# COMPACT_ATOMS: atom_id res chain seq x y z
N MET A 1 54.03 13.92 23.87
CA MET A 1 53.01 14.90 23.46
C MET A 1 52.76 14.75 21.97
N THR A 2 51.63 14.17 21.55
CA THR A 2 51.07 14.36 20.19
C THR A 2 49.60 13.94 20.21
N GLY A 3 48.70 14.91 20.37
CA GLY A 3 47.26 14.70 20.33
C GLY A 3 46.79 14.49 18.89
N ARG A 4 46.12 13.37 18.62
CA ARG A 4 45.56 13.04 17.31
C ARG A 4 44.12 13.56 17.22
N GLY A 5 43.96 14.78 16.73
CA GLY A 5 42.64 15.36 16.43
C GLY A 5 42.01 14.73 15.19
N LYS A 6 40.82 14.13 15.33
CA LYS A 6 40.01 13.67 14.19
C LYS A 6 39.12 14.83 13.73
N GLY A 7 39.45 15.44 12.59
CA GLY A 7 38.58 16.39 11.90
C GLY A 7 37.34 15.68 11.34
N GLY A 8 36.18 15.92 11.96
CA GLY A 8 34.90 15.40 11.51
C GLY A 8 34.44 16.13 10.25
N LYS A 9 34.35 15.40 9.13
CA LYS A 9 33.78 15.91 7.88
C LYS A 9 32.27 15.99 8.04
N GLY A 10 31.73 17.20 8.19
CA GLY A 10 30.29 17.47 8.28
C GLY A 10 29.60 17.10 6.97
N LEU A 11 28.97 15.93 6.95
CA LEU A 11 28.11 15.50 5.85
C LEU A 11 26.77 16.23 5.99
N GLY A 12 26.67 17.40 5.37
CA GLY A 12 25.41 18.11 5.19
C GLY A 12 24.43 17.18 4.48
N LYS A 13 23.42 16.69 5.20
CA LYS A 13 22.37 15.83 4.62
C LYS A 13 21.48 16.71 3.76
N GLY A 14 21.79 16.78 2.46
CA GLY A 14 20.88 17.33 1.47
C GLY A 14 19.56 16.57 1.52
N GLY A 15 18.49 17.24 1.96
CA GLY A 15 17.15 16.67 2.05
C GLY A 15 16.71 16.17 0.68
N ALA A 16 16.62 14.85 0.54
CA ALA A 16 16.08 14.21 -0.65
C ALA A 16 14.68 14.77 -0.94
N LYS A 17 14.51 15.44 -2.08
CA LYS A 17 13.19 15.89 -2.58
C LYS A 17 12.32 14.65 -2.82
N ARG A 18 11.52 14.29 -1.81
CA ARG A 18 10.52 13.23 -1.90
C ARG A 18 9.53 13.62 -2.99
N HIS A 19 9.55 12.89 -4.11
CA HIS A 19 8.56 13.00 -5.17
C HIS A 19 7.19 12.58 -4.63
N ARG A 20 6.44 13.56 -4.12
CA ARG A 20 5.11 13.38 -3.51
C ARG A 20 4.05 12.93 -4.53
N LYS A 21 4.31 13.05 -5.84
CA LYS A 21 3.32 12.89 -6.91
C LYS A 21 3.14 11.44 -7.42
N VAL A 22 4.10 10.54 -7.18
CA VAL A 22 4.07 9.15 -7.71
C VAL A 22 3.05 8.25 -6.99
N LYS A 23 2.64 8.58 -5.76
CA LYS A 23 1.78 7.69 -4.95
C LYS A 23 0.32 7.62 -5.40
N LEU A 24 -0.21 8.68 -6.03
CA LEU A 24 -1.63 8.74 -6.40
C LEU A 24 -1.97 7.80 -7.56
N GLY A 25 -1.06 7.65 -8.54
CA GLY A 25 -1.26 6.73 -9.65
C GLY A 25 -1.24 5.26 -9.21
N VAL A 26 -0.29 4.90 -8.34
CA VAL A 26 -0.17 3.54 -7.80
C VAL A 26 -1.38 3.16 -6.95
N LEU A 27 -1.87 4.08 -6.11
CA LEU A 27 -3.06 3.85 -5.30
C LEU A 27 -4.31 3.63 -6.17
N LYS A 28 -4.48 4.43 -7.23
CA LYS A 28 -5.61 4.30 -8.15
C LYS A 28 -5.63 2.92 -8.80
N VAL A 29 -4.50 2.48 -9.36
CA VAL A 29 -4.38 1.16 -10.00
C VAL A 29 -4.64 0.02 -9.00
N PHE A 30 -4.14 0.15 -7.78
CA PHE A 30 -4.39 -0.84 -6.73
C PHE A 30 -5.88 -0.97 -6.40
N LEU A 31 -6.56 0.15 -6.14
CA LEU A 31 -7.99 0.15 -5.83
C LEU A 31 -8.84 -0.36 -6.98
N GLU A 32 -8.52 0.03 -8.22
CA GLU A 32 -9.22 -0.48 -9.40
C GLU A 32 -9.16 -2.02 -9.50
N ASN A 33 -8.00 -2.62 -9.26
CA ASN A 33 -7.84 -4.08 -9.33
C ASN A 33 -8.64 -4.79 -8.21
N VAL A 34 -8.57 -4.29 -6.98
CA VAL A 34 -9.30 -4.88 -5.85
C VAL A 34 -10.82 -4.74 -6.03
N ILE A 35 -11.29 -3.58 -6.48
CA ILE A 35 -12.73 -3.33 -6.67
C ILE A 35 -13.28 -4.18 -7.79
N ARG A 36 -12.57 -4.37 -8.91
CA ARG A 36 -13.00 -5.27 -9.99
C ARG A 36 -13.24 -6.69 -9.47
N ASP A 37 -12.28 -7.25 -8.73
CA ASP A 37 -12.40 -8.59 -8.15
C ASP A 37 -13.56 -8.68 -7.13
N ALA A 38 -13.71 -7.67 -6.26
CA ALA A 38 -14.78 -7.63 -5.25
C ALA A 38 -16.18 -7.53 -5.87
N VAL A 39 -16.34 -6.76 -6.94
CA VAL A 39 -17.60 -6.67 -7.69
C VAL A 39 -17.92 -8.02 -8.35
N THR A 40 -16.93 -8.71 -8.92
CA THR A 40 -17.13 -10.06 -9.47
C THR A 40 -17.65 -11.05 -8.42
N TYR A 41 -17.12 -11.02 -7.19
CA TYR A 41 -17.65 -11.86 -6.10
C TYR A 41 -19.09 -11.50 -5.71
N THR A 42 -19.41 -10.20 -5.70
CA THR A 42 -20.74 -9.70 -5.40
C THR A 42 -21.77 -10.15 -6.44
N GLU A 43 -21.42 -10.03 -7.73
CA GLU A 43 -22.24 -10.45 -8.87
C GLU A 43 -22.43 -11.97 -8.90
N HIS A 44 -21.36 -12.75 -8.64
CA HIS A 44 -21.44 -14.20 -8.56
C HIS A 44 -22.44 -14.66 -7.49
N ALA A 45 -22.50 -13.93 -6.36
CA ALA A 45 -23.47 -14.17 -5.30
C ALA A 45 -24.86 -13.56 -5.56
N LYS A 46 -25.11 -12.97 -6.74
CA LYS A 46 -26.37 -12.29 -7.12
C LYS A 46 -26.80 -11.18 -6.16
N ARG A 47 -25.84 -10.54 -5.48
CA ARG A 47 -26.07 -9.42 -4.56
C ARG A 47 -25.90 -8.10 -5.29
N LYS A 48 -26.58 -7.04 -4.81
CA LYS A 48 -26.42 -5.66 -5.30
C LYS A 48 -25.50 -4.81 -4.41
N THR A 49 -25.08 -5.38 -3.29
CA THR A 49 -24.30 -4.70 -2.26
C THR A 49 -23.01 -5.47 -2.04
N VAL A 50 -21.89 -4.79 -2.21
CA VAL A 50 -20.55 -5.30 -1.89
C VAL A 50 -20.43 -5.40 -0.39
N THR A 51 -20.03 -6.57 0.10
CA THR A 51 -19.81 -6.84 1.52
C THR A 51 -18.32 -6.79 1.85
N ALA A 52 -17.98 -6.70 3.14
CA ALA A 52 -16.59 -6.79 3.59
C ALA A 52 -15.93 -8.10 3.13
N MET A 53 -16.68 -9.21 3.12
CA MET A 53 -16.18 -10.51 2.69
C MET A 53 -15.78 -10.55 1.22
N ASP A 54 -16.51 -9.86 0.34
CA ASP A 54 -16.14 -9.79 -1.09
C ASP A 54 -14.77 -9.12 -1.28
N VAL A 55 -14.49 -8.08 -0.50
CA VAL A 55 -13.21 -7.39 -0.50
C VAL A 55 -12.11 -8.26 0.13
N VAL A 56 -12.39 -8.94 1.24
CA VAL A 56 -11.44 -9.87 1.88
C VAL A 56 -11.05 -10.99 0.92
N TYR A 57 -12.00 -11.54 0.18
CA TYR A 57 -11.72 -12.57 -0.82
C TYR A 57 -10.94 -12.04 -2.02
N ALA A 58 -11.28 -10.86 -2.54
CA ALA A 58 -10.51 -10.19 -3.59
C ALA A 58 -9.04 -9.98 -3.17
N LEU A 59 -8.82 -9.51 -1.93
CA LEU A 59 -7.49 -9.29 -1.38
C LEU A 59 -6.72 -10.60 -1.16
N LYS A 60 -7.38 -11.64 -0.64
CA LYS A 60 -6.78 -12.98 -0.47
C LYS A 60 -6.32 -13.57 -1.81
N ARG A 61 -7.10 -13.39 -2.89
CA ARG A 61 -6.73 -13.80 -4.25
C ARG A 61 -5.45 -13.14 -4.75
N GLN A 62 -5.22 -11.88 -4.37
CA GLN A 62 -4.02 -11.10 -4.72
C GLN A 62 -2.84 -11.33 -3.76
N GLY A 63 -2.95 -12.27 -2.81
CA GLY A 63 -1.91 -12.53 -1.79
C GLY A 63 -1.80 -11.44 -0.72
N ARG A 64 -2.84 -10.62 -0.53
CA ARG A 64 -2.87 -9.48 0.40
C ARG A 64 -3.89 -9.69 1.52
N THR A 65 -3.82 -10.84 2.19
CA THR A 65 -4.80 -11.22 3.23
C THR A 65 -4.96 -10.14 4.30
N LEU A 66 -6.22 -9.76 4.57
CA LEU A 66 -6.61 -8.77 5.56
C LEU A 66 -7.42 -9.43 6.68
N TYR A 67 -7.03 -9.19 7.94
CA TYR A 67 -7.65 -9.78 9.13
C TYR A 67 -8.65 -8.81 9.77
N GLY A 68 -9.61 -9.35 10.53
CA GLY A 68 -10.56 -8.57 11.34
C GLY A 68 -11.92 -8.27 10.69
N PHE A 69 -12.26 -8.91 9.57
CA PHE A 69 -13.46 -8.61 8.76
C PHE A 69 -14.41 -9.80 8.54
N GLY A 70 -14.34 -10.85 9.37
CA GLY A 70 -15.14 -12.08 9.23
C GLY A 70 -16.44 -12.11 10.04
N GLY A 71 -17.10 -10.96 10.21
CA GLY A 71 -18.33 -10.82 11.01
C GLY A 71 -19.61 -11.04 10.22
#